data_AF-A0A8J8EUS4-F1
#
_entry.id   AF-A0A8J8EUS4-F1
#
_cell.length_a   1.000
_cell.length_b   1.000
_cell.length_c   1.000
_cell.angle_alpha   90.00
_cell.angle_beta   90.00
_cell.angle_gamma   90.00
#
_symmetry.space_group_name_H-M   'P 1'
#
loop_
_entity.id
_entity.type
_entity.pdbx_description
1 polymer ?
#
loop_
_entity_poly.entity_id
_entity_poly.type
_entity_poly.pdbx_seq_one_letter_code
_entity_poly.pdbx_strand_id
1 'polypeptide(L)'
;MHMELLNAARELSIYTAYNTNVDAIVFLRGETVQRLIDEFGAEAVRRRMEEYPREINEPLDFVARLVHALKTGKPMAVPLVNEELHSWFDSHFKYDVERMGGQAGIIANLLANLDFRRVIVYTPHLAKKQAMMFVDRPNLFYPVVEDGRLAFKHPREAYREGDPIKVNRIFEFRAGTTFKLGNETVEVPFSGRFIVSARFERIKVHTEPELRPFLPEIGMEVDGAILSGYQGIKLRYSDGKDANYYLKKAKEDIMLLKREKNVKVHLEFASIQNRELRKKVIYNLFPLVDSVGMDESEIAHILNALGYSKLSDRIFTYNRIEDTVLGGKILIDEMNLEILQIHTIYYIMYITHTDNPLSEEELRKSLELATALAAARASLGEIKSPEDYRVGLKVPYNERGEYVKLRFEEAKRRLRTKEYRVVIIPTRLAQNPVSTVGLGDTISAGAFTSYLALLKKKGEL
;
A
#
# COMPACT_ATOMS: atom_id res chain seq x y z
N MET A 1 12.98 -1.37 -26.10
CA MET A 1 12.79 -2.45 -25.10
C MET A 1 11.99 -2.00 -23.87
N HIS A 2 12.42 -1.03 -23.05
CA HIS A 2 11.67 -0.71 -21.81
C HIS A 2 10.23 -0.17 -22.01
N MET A 3 9.98 0.62 -23.06
CA MET A 3 8.61 1.05 -23.42
C MET A 3 7.75 -0.08 -24.00
N GLU A 4 8.38 -1.11 -24.58
CA GLU A 4 7.66 -2.22 -25.22
C GLU A 4 6.88 -3.04 -24.19
N LEU A 5 7.52 -3.34 -23.06
CA LEU A 5 6.86 -4.06 -21.96
C LEU A 5 5.75 -3.22 -21.32
N LEU A 6 5.96 -1.91 -21.15
CA LEU A 6 4.90 -1.02 -20.66
C LEU A 6 3.71 -1.00 -21.63
N ASN A 7 3.96 -0.90 -22.94
CA ASN A 7 2.91 -0.94 -23.94
C ASN A 7 2.15 -2.29 -23.92
N ALA A 8 2.85 -3.41 -23.76
CA ALA A 8 2.19 -4.71 -23.60
C ALA A 8 1.33 -4.78 -22.32
N ALA A 9 1.78 -4.21 -21.21
CA ALA A 9 1.01 -4.14 -19.98
C ALA A 9 -0.23 -3.25 -20.10
N ARG A 10 -0.15 -2.16 -20.88
CA ARG A 10 -1.27 -1.24 -21.13
C ARG A 10 -2.44 -1.91 -21.87
N GLU A 11 -2.19 -2.99 -22.61
CA GLU A 11 -3.27 -3.78 -23.22
C GLU A 11 -4.08 -4.61 -22.21
N LEU A 12 -3.69 -4.62 -20.93
CA LEU A 12 -4.38 -5.36 -19.88
C LEU A 12 -5.57 -4.57 -19.31
N SER A 13 -6.55 -5.32 -18.82
CA SER A 13 -7.66 -4.81 -18.01
C SER A 13 -7.49 -5.22 -16.55
N ILE A 14 -7.55 -4.29 -15.60
CA ILE A 14 -7.22 -4.54 -14.19
C ILE A 14 -8.36 -4.14 -13.27
N TYR A 15 -8.72 -5.04 -12.34
CA TYR A 15 -9.60 -4.74 -11.21
C TYR A 15 -8.78 -4.33 -9.99
N THR A 16 -9.21 -3.34 -9.20
CA THR A 16 -8.58 -3.01 -7.94
C THR A 16 -9.58 -2.67 -6.84
N ALA A 17 -9.32 -3.19 -5.64
CA ALA A 17 -10.16 -3.01 -4.46
C ALA A 17 -9.31 -3.16 -3.19
N TYR A 18 -9.69 -2.73 -2.00
CA TYR A 18 -10.98 -2.15 -1.61
C TYR A 18 -10.84 -0.73 -1.06
N ASN A 19 -9.64 -0.32 -0.65
CA ASN A 19 -9.46 0.89 0.13
C ASN A 19 -9.10 2.09 -0.74
N THR A 20 -9.95 3.10 -0.63
CA THR A 20 -9.64 4.47 -1.00
C THR A 20 -9.79 5.35 0.23
N ASN A 21 -9.06 6.45 0.26
CA ASN A 21 -9.23 7.51 1.24
C ASN A 21 -8.70 8.83 0.70
N VAL A 22 -8.94 9.91 1.43
CA VAL A 22 -8.23 11.17 1.28
C VAL A 22 -6.97 11.10 2.14
N ASP A 23 -5.81 11.37 1.55
CA ASP A 23 -4.60 11.68 2.31
C ASP A 23 -4.46 13.22 2.34
N ALA A 24 -4.72 13.80 3.51
CA ALA A 24 -4.66 15.24 3.76
C ALA A 24 -3.35 15.58 4.46
N ILE A 25 -2.48 16.33 3.79
CA ILE A 25 -1.10 16.61 4.22
C ILE A 25 -1.03 18.00 4.85
N VAL A 26 -0.32 18.07 5.97
CA VAL A 26 0.07 19.31 6.66
C VAL A 26 1.59 19.34 6.76
N PHE A 27 2.23 20.36 6.21
CA PHE A 27 3.64 20.63 6.42
C PHE A 27 3.81 21.37 7.75
N LEU A 28 4.19 20.63 8.79
CA LEU A 28 4.31 21.18 10.14
C LEU A 28 5.43 22.20 10.24
N ARG A 29 5.09 23.35 10.84
CA ARG A 29 6.02 24.38 11.27
C ARG A 29 6.10 24.39 12.79
N GLY A 30 7.22 24.84 13.34
CA GLY A 30 7.42 24.96 14.79
C GLY A 30 6.30 25.75 15.47
N GLU A 31 5.83 26.83 14.84
CA GLU A 31 4.69 27.63 15.30
C GLU A 31 3.37 26.85 15.40
N THR A 32 3.10 25.96 14.46
CA THR A 32 1.90 25.11 14.51
C THR A 32 1.99 24.14 15.68
N VAL A 33 3.16 23.53 15.90
CA VAL A 33 3.39 22.63 17.04
C VAL A 33 3.30 23.40 18.36
N GLN A 34 3.87 24.60 18.42
CA GLN A 34 3.85 25.45 19.61
C GLN A 34 2.41 25.81 20.01
N ARG A 35 1.58 26.24 19.05
CA ARG A 35 0.15 26.55 19.32
C ARG A 35 -0.61 25.37 19.91
N LEU A 36 -0.37 24.15 19.41
CA LEU A 36 -0.99 22.94 19.95
C LEU A 36 -0.53 22.67 21.38
N ILE A 37 0.76 22.85 21.69
CA ILE A 37 1.27 22.65 23.05
C ILE A 37 0.69 23.71 24.00
N ASP A 38 0.58 24.96 23.55
CA ASP A 38 0.07 26.07 24.35
C ASP A 38 -1.43 25.91 24.67
N GLU A 39 -2.22 25.33 23.75
CA GLU A 39 -3.65 25.04 23.94
C GLU A 39 -3.90 24.08 25.11
N PHE A 40 -3.11 23.02 25.24
CA PHE A 40 -3.29 21.99 26.28
C PHE A 40 -2.40 22.19 27.52
N GLY A 41 -1.33 22.97 27.39
CA GLY A 41 -0.31 23.15 28.41
C GLY A 41 0.74 22.03 28.41
N ALA A 42 2.01 22.42 28.55
CA ALA A 42 3.15 21.49 28.44
C ALA A 42 3.12 20.32 29.42
N GLU A 43 2.62 20.53 30.64
CA GLU A 43 2.54 19.48 31.67
C GLU A 43 1.51 18.39 31.31
N ALA A 44 0.36 18.77 30.76
CA ALA A 44 -0.65 17.82 30.30
C ALA A 44 -0.13 17.02 29.10
N VAL A 45 0.55 17.67 28.16
CA VAL A 45 1.19 17.01 27.01
C VAL A 45 2.24 16.00 27.47
N ARG A 46 3.12 16.37 28.42
CA ARG A 46 4.14 15.46 28.98
C ARG A 46 3.51 14.23 29.64
N ARG A 47 2.51 14.43 30.50
CA ARG A 47 1.81 13.33 31.16
C ARG A 47 1.19 12.37 30.14
N ARG A 48 0.48 12.90 29.14
CA ARG A 48 -0.11 12.07 28.09
C ARG A 48 0.94 11.38 27.21
N MET A 49 2.11 11.99 26.99
CA MET A 49 3.21 11.34 26.30
C MET A 49 3.74 10.11 27.06
N GLU A 50 3.81 10.19 28.39
CA GLU A 50 4.21 9.07 29.25
C GLU A 50 3.18 7.93 29.24
N GLU A 51 1.88 8.26 29.24
CA GLU A 51 0.78 7.29 29.07
C GLU A 51 0.83 6.57 27.71
N TYR A 52 1.38 7.24 26.69
CA TYR A 52 1.59 6.71 25.34
C TYR A 52 0.30 6.14 24.71
N PRO A 53 -0.73 6.98 24.46
CA PRO A 53 -2.02 6.52 23.94
C PRO A 53 -1.83 5.85 22.58
N ARG A 54 -2.31 4.61 22.42
CA ARG A 54 -2.15 3.82 21.19
C ARG A 54 -3.18 4.15 20.11
N GLU A 55 -4.20 4.92 20.47
CA GLU A 55 -5.29 5.40 19.60
C GLU A 55 -5.58 6.86 19.96
N ILE A 56 -6.18 7.62 19.05
CA ILE A 56 -6.60 9.01 19.26
C ILE A 56 -8.11 9.03 19.48
N ASN A 57 -8.52 9.30 20.73
CA ASN A 57 -9.92 9.46 21.15
C ASN A 57 -10.26 10.92 21.46
N GLU A 58 -9.26 11.72 21.86
CA GLU A 58 -9.38 13.16 22.10
C GLU A 58 -8.17 13.93 21.53
N PRO A 59 -8.26 15.26 21.35
CA PRO A 59 -7.17 16.07 20.79
C PRO A 59 -5.83 15.94 21.51
N LEU A 60 -5.85 15.81 22.84
CA LEU A 60 -4.63 15.67 23.64
C LEU A 60 -3.84 14.39 23.32
N ASP A 61 -4.53 13.29 22.96
CA ASP A 61 -3.87 12.06 22.49
C ASP A 61 -3.04 12.35 21.23
N PHE A 62 -3.63 13.09 20.29
CA PHE A 62 -2.98 13.48 19.06
C PHE A 62 -1.76 14.34 19.33
N VAL A 63 -1.91 15.41 20.13
CA VAL A 63 -0.80 16.34 20.42
C VAL A 63 0.35 15.62 21.12
N ALA A 64 0.07 14.78 22.11
CA ALA A 64 1.11 14.02 22.80
C ALA A 64 1.87 13.07 21.87
N ARG A 65 1.14 12.30 21.04
CA ARG A 65 1.77 11.37 20.10
C ARG A 65 2.53 12.07 18.98
N LEU A 66 2.05 13.23 18.53
CA LEU A 66 2.75 14.07 17.57
C LEU A 66 4.07 14.60 18.17
N VAL A 67 4.03 15.19 19.37
CA VAL A 67 5.23 15.71 20.04
C VAL A 67 6.25 14.60 20.31
N HIS A 68 5.81 13.40 20.68
CA HIS A 68 6.69 12.24 20.80
C HIS A 68 7.37 11.88 19.47
N ALA A 69 6.63 11.86 18.36
CA ALA A 69 7.18 11.58 17.03
C ALA A 69 8.22 12.62 16.62
N LEU A 70 7.93 13.91 16.87
CA LEU A 70 8.83 15.03 16.61
C LEU A 70 10.11 14.94 17.45
N LYS A 71 9.99 14.69 18.75
CA LYS A 71 11.13 14.58 19.68
C LYS A 71 12.05 13.40 19.35
N THR A 72 11.49 12.30 18.85
CA THR A 72 12.28 11.11 18.46
C THR A 72 12.74 11.13 17.00
N GLY A 73 12.15 11.98 16.16
CA GLY A 73 12.33 11.97 14.70
C GLY A 73 11.84 10.69 14.03
N LYS A 74 11.06 9.85 14.71
CA LYS A 74 10.59 8.56 14.18
C LYS A 74 9.23 8.72 13.50
N PRO A 75 9.05 8.22 12.26
CA PRO A 75 7.74 8.16 11.65
C PRO A 75 6.78 7.29 12.48
N MET A 76 5.53 7.73 12.61
CA MET A 76 4.51 6.97 13.36
C MET A 76 3.16 7.03 12.66
N ALA A 77 2.33 6.02 12.90
CA ALA A 77 0.93 6.01 12.54
C ALA A 77 0.07 5.63 13.74
N VAL A 78 -0.97 6.42 14.02
CA VAL A 78 -1.89 6.23 15.16
C VAL A 78 -3.33 6.27 14.63
N PRO A 79 -4.17 5.29 14.97
CA PRO A 79 -5.56 5.27 14.53
C PRO A 79 -6.39 6.36 15.23
N LEU A 80 -7.21 7.06 14.44
CA LEU A 80 -8.29 7.92 14.92
C LEU A 80 -9.55 7.09 15.03
N VAL A 81 -10.07 6.96 16.25
CA VAL A 81 -11.22 6.11 16.56
C VAL A 81 -12.47 6.91 16.93
N ASN A 82 -12.30 8.16 17.37
CA ASN A 82 -13.39 9.11 17.55
C ASN A 82 -13.60 9.94 16.27
N GLU A 83 -14.76 9.79 15.66
CA GLU A 83 -15.11 10.46 14.40
C GLU A 83 -15.42 11.94 14.56
N GLU A 84 -15.93 12.35 15.73
CA GLU A 84 -16.27 13.74 16.03
C GLU A 84 -15.05 14.68 15.94
N LEU A 85 -13.85 14.12 16.13
CA LEU A 85 -12.58 14.82 16.00
C LEU A 85 -12.25 15.29 14.58
N HIS A 86 -13.00 14.86 13.56
CA HIS A 86 -12.89 15.48 12.23
C HIS A 86 -13.08 16.99 12.29
N SER A 87 -14.09 17.45 13.05
CA SER A 87 -14.36 18.87 13.21
C SER A 87 -13.18 19.61 13.85
N TRP A 88 -12.58 19.02 14.89
CA TRP A 88 -11.40 19.58 15.56
C TRP A 88 -10.20 19.64 14.61
N PHE A 89 -9.89 18.57 13.88
CA PHE A 89 -8.78 18.62 12.93
C PHE A 89 -9.01 19.66 11.83
N ASP A 90 -10.22 19.72 11.27
CA ASP A 90 -10.54 20.63 10.17
C ASP A 90 -10.57 22.10 10.63
N SER A 91 -10.82 22.37 11.92
CA SER A 91 -10.73 23.72 12.49
C SER A 91 -9.30 24.15 12.85
N HIS A 92 -8.39 23.21 13.14
CA HIS A 92 -7.02 23.51 13.59
C HIS A 92 -5.99 23.48 12.45
N PHE A 93 -6.27 22.74 11.37
CA PHE A 93 -5.32 22.56 10.28
C PHE A 93 -5.93 22.98 8.94
N LYS A 94 -5.19 23.85 8.24
CA LYS A 94 -5.33 23.99 6.79
C LYS A 94 -4.46 22.92 6.14
N TYR A 95 -5.07 22.05 5.34
CA TYR A 95 -4.33 21.06 4.58
C TYR A 95 -3.64 21.73 3.39
N ASP A 96 -2.33 21.51 3.27
CA ASP A 96 -1.52 22.06 2.18
C ASP A 96 -1.78 21.30 0.88
N VAL A 97 -2.01 19.99 0.99
CA VAL A 97 -2.29 19.08 -0.13
C VAL A 97 -3.35 18.08 0.31
N GLU A 98 -4.38 17.90 -0.52
CA GLU A 98 -5.27 16.74 -0.43
C GLU A 98 -5.13 15.91 -1.69
N ARG A 99 -4.97 14.60 -1.53
CA ARG A 99 -4.82 13.69 -2.66
C ARG A 99 -5.49 12.34 -2.42
N MET A 100 -5.64 11.58 -3.49
CA MET A 100 -6.02 10.18 -3.44
C MET A 100 -5.02 9.39 -2.57
N GLY A 101 -5.55 8.71 -1.56
CA GLY A 101 -4.85 7.77 -0.71
C GLY A 101 -5.53 6.40 -0.74
N GLY A 102 -4.87 5.43 -0.12
CA GLY A 102 -5.28 4.03 -0.14
C GLY A 102 -4.85 3.31 -1.41
N GLN A 103 -4.34 2.09 -1.25
CA GLN A 103 -3.75 1.27 -2.30
C GLN A 103 -4.62 1.21 -3.55
N ALA A 104 -5.90 0.85 -3.41
CA ALA A 104 -6.79 0.67 -4.57
C ALA A 104 -6.99 1.98 -5.35
N GLY A 105 -7.18 3.10 -4.66
CA GLY A 105 -7.34 4.41 -5.28
C GLY A 105 -6.05 4.90 -5.97
N ILE A 106 -4.92 4.72 -5.29
CA ILE A 106 -3.60 5.10 -5.81
C ILE A 106 -3.26 4.29 -7.07
N ILE A 107 -3.47 2.97 -7.03
CA ILE A 107 -3.20 2.07 -8.15
C ILE A 107 -4.17 2.34 -9.30
N ALA A 108 -5.45 2.57 -9.03
CA ALA A 108 -6.42 2.93 -10.06
C ALA A 108 -6.02 4.18 -10.83
N ASN A 109 -5.66 5.27 -10.13
CA ASN A 109 -5.20 6.51 -10.75
C ASN A 109 -3.92 6.29 -11.58
N LEU A 110 -2.96 5.53 -11.05
CA LEU A 110 -1.72 5.18 -11.75
C LEU A 110 -2.01 4.45 -13.07
N LEU A 111 -2.78 3.38 -13.02
CA LEU A 111 -3.06 2.55 -14.20
C LEU A 111 -3.92 3.30 -15.23
N ALA A 112 -4.87 4.12 -14.78
CA ALA A 112 -5.68 4.95 -15.65
C ALA A 112 -4.82 5.99 -16.39
N ASN A 113 -3.91 6.69 -15.69
CA ASN A 113 -2.97 7.65 -16.31
C ASN A 113 -1.91 6.99 -17.19
N LEU A 114 -1.61 5.70 -16.99
CA LEU A 114 -0.78 4.92 -17.89
C LEU A 114 -1.54 4.41 -19.12
N ASP A 115 -2.80 4.82 -19.32
CA ASP A 115 -3.65 4.41 -20.45
C ASP A 115 -3.79 2.89 -20.56
N PHE A 116 -4.00 2.19 -19.43
CA PHE A 116 -4.40 0.78 -19.47
C PHE A 116 -5.75 0.63 -20.17
N ARG A 117 -5.99 -0.48 -20.87
CA ARG A 117 -7.21 -0.70 -21.66
C ARG A 117 -8.47 -0.48 -20.83
N ARG A 118 -8.48 -0.99 -19.60
CA ARG A 118 -9.57 -0.80 -18.65
C ARG A 118 -9.05 -0.92 -17.22
N VAL A 119 -9.50 -0.01 -16.35
CA VAL A 119 -9.25 -0.05 -14.92
C VAL A 119 -10.59 -0.02 -14.21
N ILE A 120 -10.92 -1.08 -13.48
CA ILE A 120 -12.15 -1.15 -12.68
C ILE A 120 -11.74 -1.00 -11.22
N VAL A 121 -12.12 0.11 -10.57
CA VAL A 121 -11.88 0.32 -9.14
C VAL A 121 -13.16 0.12 -8.36
N TYR A 122 -13.07 -0.58 -7.24
CA TYR A 122 -14.16 -0.72 -6.31
C TYR A 122 -13.72 -0.36 -4.89
N THR A 123 -14.58 0.41 -4.22
CA THR A 123 -14.46 0.74 -2.81
C THR A 123 -15.86 0.82 -2.22
N PRO A 124 -16.11 0.34 -1.00
CA PRO A 124 -17.50 0.23 -0.51
C PRO A 124 -18.14 1.60 -0.26
N HIS A 125 -17.31 2.61 -0.01
CA HIS A 125 -17.73 3.97 0.29
C HIS A 125 -17.13 4.92 -0.75
N LEU A 126 -17.98 5.55 -1.55
CA LEU A 126 -17.59 6.47 -2.61
C LEU A 126 -18.34 7.80 -2.46
N ALA A 127 -17.95 8.56 -1.44
CA ALA A 127 -18.41 9.92 -1.24
C ALA A 127 -17.96 10.84 -2.39
N LYS A 128 -18.72 11.91 -2.67
CA LYS A 128 -18.40 12.87 -3.75
C LYS A 128 -16.97 13.42 -3.68
N LYS A 129 -16.49 13.83 -2.50
CA LYS A 129 -15.10 14.32 -2.32
C LYS A 129 -14.06 13.26 -2.72
N GLN A 130 -14.28 12.00 -2.35
CA GLN A 130 -13.41 10.87 -2.70
C GLN A 130 -13.46 10.61 -4.21
N ALA A 131 -14.65 10.61 -4.79
CA ALA A 131 -14.87 10.38 -6.22
C ALA A 131 -14.13 11.42 -7.09
N MET A 132 -14.14 12.69 -6.69
CA MET A 132 -13.45 13.77 -7.40
C MET A 132 -11.92 13.69 -7.35
N MET A 133 -11.34 12.83 -6.49
CA MET A 133 -9.89 12.57 -6.46
C MET A 133 -9.45 11.46 -7.41
N PHE A 134 -10.39 10.75 -8.04
CA PHE A 134 -10.07 9.90 -9.17
C PHE A 134 -9.76 10.77 -10.40
N VAL A 135 -8.75 10.33 -11.16
CA VAL A 135 -8.36 10.96 -12.42
C VAL A 135 -9.51 10.91 -13.42
N ASP A 136 -9.67 11.96 -14.21
CA ASP A 136 -10.71 12.04 -15.23
C ASP A 136 -10.22 11.37 -16.51
N ARG A 137 -10.39 10.04 -16.58
CA ARG A 137 -9.89 9.21 -17.67
C ARG A 137 -10.97 8.24 -18.15
N PRO A 138 -11.20 8.13 -19.48
CA PRO A 138 -12.30 7.32 -20.01
C PRO A 138 -12.12 5.81 -19.83
N ASN A 139 -10.92 5.36 -19.47
CA ASN A 139 -10.60 3.96 -19.18
C ASN A 139 -10.80 3.57 -17.70
N LEU A 140 -11.19 4.52 -16.84
CA LEU A 140 -11.41 4.30 -15.42
C LEU A 140 -12.90 4.11 -15.12
N PHE A 141 -13.22 2.98 -14.50
CA PHE A 141 -14.59 2.56 -14.23
C PHE A 141 -14.79 2.18 -12.77
N TYR A 142 -16.01 2.35 -12.31
CA TYR A 142 -16.54 1.88 -11.04
C TYR A 142 -17.78 1.04 -11.33
N PRO A 143 -17.88 -0.18 -10.78
CA PRO A 143 -19.01 -1.06 -11.02
C PRO A 143 -20.22 -0.63 -10.17
N VAL A 144 -21.38 -0.51 -10.81
CA VAL A 144 -22.67 -0.22 -10.17
C VAL A 144 -23.72 -1.24 -10.61
N VAL A 145 -24.79 -1.38 -9.83
CA VAL A 145 -25.94 -2.21 -10.20
C VAL A 145 -27.11 -1.30 -10.52
N GLU A 146 -27.58 -1.34 -11.77
CA GLU A 146 -28.72 -0.55 -12.26
C GLU A 146 -29.74 -1.50 -12.86
N ASP A 147 -31.01 -1.39 -12.43
CA ASP A 147 -32.10 -2.26 -12.87
C ASP A 147 -31.78 -3.77 -12.78
N GLY A 148 -31.01 -4.15 -11.74
CA GLY A 148 -30.59 -5.52 -11.49
C GLY A 148 -29.52 -6.04 -12.47
N ARG A 149 -28.78 -5.16 -13.15
CA ARG A 149 -27.68 -5.50 -14.06
C ARG A 149 -26.40 -4.77 -13.69
N LEU A 150 -25.26 -5.39 -13.98
CA LEU A 150 -23.96 -4.75 -13.86
C LEU A 150 -23.83 -3.63 -14.90
N ALA A 151 -23.42 -2.45 -14.45
CA ALA A 151 -23.01 -1.35 -15.31
C ALA A 151 -21.68 -0.76 -14.82
N PHE A 152 -20.92 -0.18 -15.75
CA PHE A 152 -19.64 0.47 -15.46
C PHE A 152 -19.77 1.96 -15.72
N LYS A 153 -19.56 2.77 -14.67
CA LYS A 153 -19.58 4.24 -14.76
C LYS A 153 -18.23 4.81 -14.40
N HIS A 154 -17.96 6.05 -14.77
CA HIS A 154 -16.78 6.72 -14.23
C HIS A 154 -16.94 6.92 -12.71
N PRO A 155 -15.92 6.72 -11.86
CA PRO A 155 -16.05 6.92 -10.40
C PRO A 155 -16.57 8.30 -10.02
N ARG A 156 -16.24 9.34 -10.80
CA ARG A 156 -16.75 10.72 -10.62
C ARG A 156 -18.26 10.87 -10.81
N GLU A 157 -18.93 9.87 -11.38
CA GLU A 157 -20.37 9.83 -11.64
C GLU A 157 -21.08 8.74 -10.82
N ALA A 158 -20.32 7.82 -10.22
CA ALA A 158 -20.83 6.69 -9.44
C ALA A 158 -20.91 6.96 -7.92
N TYR A 159 -20.63 8.19 -7.49
CA TYR A 159 -20.62 8.54 -6.08
C TYR A 159 -22.02 8.47 -5.47
N ARG A 160 -22.07 8.22 -4.16
CA ARG A 160 -23.31 8.22 -3.37
C ARG A 160 -23.28 9.37 -2.40
N GLU A 161 -24.35 10.15 -2.38
CA GLU A 161 -24.54 11.20 -1.37
C GLU A 161 -24.73 10.55 0.00
N GLY A 162 -24.04 11.07 1.02
CA GLY A 162 -24.07 10.52 2.39
C GLY A 162 -23.07 9.41 2.68
N ASP A 163 -22.37 8.86 1.68
CA ASP A 163 -21.28 7.91 1.94
C ASP A 163 -20.18 8.56 2.81
N PRO A 164 -19.58 7.81 3.74
CA PRO A 164 -18.57 8.35 4.64
C PRO A 164 -17.26 8.64 3.92
N ILE A 165 -16.65 9.77 4.24
CA ILE A 165 -15.30 10.11 3.77
C ILE A 165 -14.28 9.57 4.76
N LYS A 166 -13.34 8.75 4.29
CA LYS A 166 -12.16 8.36 5.05
C LYS A 166 -11.06 9.38 4.82
N VAL A 167 -10.63 10.10 5.86
CA VAL A 167 -9.50 11.05 5.78
C VAL A 167 -8.37 10.58 6.68
N ASN A 168 -7.24 10.18 6.09
CA ASN A 168 -5.99 10.06 6.82
C ASN A 168 -5.28 11.41 6.79
N ARG A 169 -4.79 11.87 7.94
CA ARG A 169 -4.07 13.14 8.04
C ARG A 169 -2.59 12.85 8.22
N ILE A 170 -1.76 13.43 7.36
CA ILE A 170 -0.32 13.22 7.31
C ILE A 170 0.36 14.51 7.71
N PHE A 171 1.03 14.50 8.84
CA PHE A 171 1.77 15.63 9.37
C PHE A 171 3.25 15.44 9.06
N GLU A 172 3.73 16.12 8.01
CA GLU A 172 5.13 16.05 7.61
C GLU A 172 5.97 17.06 8.40
N PHE A 173 7.11 16.62 8.92
CA PHE A 173 8.02 17.44 9.71
C PHE A 173 9.45 17.33 9.19
N ARG A 174 10.22 18.41 9.34
CA ARG A 174 11.60 18.50 8.85
C ARG A 174 12.59 18.51 10.02
N ALA A 175 13.75 17.88 9.83
CA ALA A 175 14.89 18.01 10.73
C ALA A 175 15.22 19.51 10.95
N GLY A 176 15.60 19.86 12.17
CA GLY A 176 15.89 21.24 12.57
C GLY A 176 14.64 22.09 12.88
N THR A 177 13.42 21.56 12.75
CA THR A 177 12.22 22.25 13.25
C THR A 177 12.31 22.36 14.77
N THR A 178 12.09 23.55 15.33
CA THR A 178 12.18 23.80 16.77
C THR A 178 10.85 24.25 17.36
N PHE A 179 10.60 23.87 18.61
CA PHE A 179 9.46 24.30 19.44
C PHE A 179 9.80 24.11 20.93
N LYS A 180 8.97 24.63 21.83
CA LYS A 180 9.13 24.51 23.29
C LYS A 180 8.09 23.57 23.88
N LEU A 181 8.55 22.62 24.70
CA LEU A 181 7.72 21.81 25.58
C LEU A 181 7.99 22.22 27.03
N GLY A 182 7.28 23.24 27.51
CA GLY A 182 7.58 23.91 28.78
C GLY A 182 8.88 24.69 28.66
N ASN A 183 9.84 24.44 29.54
CA ASN A 183 11.17 25.08 29.48
C ASN A 183 12.18 24.34 28.58
N GLU A 184 11.80 23.19 28.01
CA GLU A 184 12.66 22.41 27.11
C GLU A 184 12.49 22.89 25.67
N THR A 185 13.57 23.34 25.03
CA THR A 185 13.61 23.52 23.57
C THR A 185 13.85 22.17 22.92
N VAL A 186 12.90 21.74 22.07
CA VAL A 186 13.01 20.51 21.29
C VAL A 186 13.40 20.88 19.86
N GLU A 187 14.42 20.20 19.34
CA GLU A 187 14.78 20.23 17.93
C GLU A 187 14.51 18.84 17.32
N VAL A 188 13.79 18.82 16.20
CA VAL A 188 13.47 17.59 15.49
C VAL A 188 14.75 17.01 14.87
N PRO A 189 15.17 15.78 15.21
CA PRO A 189 16.48 15.27 14.77
C PRO A 189 16.47 14.78 13.33
N PHE A 190 15.33 14.27 12.83
CA PHE A 190 15.20 13.71 11.49
C PHE A 190 13.88 14.14 10.85
N SER A 191 13.87 14.35 9.54
CA SER A 191 12.64 14.57 8.78
C SER A 191 11.81 13.29 8.73
N GLY A 192 10.48 13.44 8.79
CA GLY A 192 9.59 12.30 8.85
C GLY A 192 8.12 12.70 8.72
N ARG A 193 7.24 11.77 9.10
CA ARG A 193 5.78 12.01 9.09
C ARG A 193 5.09 11.35 10.28
N PHE A 194 4.02 12.00 10.75
CA PHE A 194 3.08 11.44 11.71
C PHE A 194 1.73 11.26 11.03
N ILE A 195 1.18 10.04 11.02
CA ILE A 195 -0.07 9.72 10.31
C ILE A 195 -1.19 9.47 11.31
N VAL A 196 -2.26 10.24 11.22
CA VAL A 196 -3.53 9.99 11.88
C VAL A 196 -4.42 9.23 10.91
N SER A 197 -4.62 7.94 11.19
CA SER A 197 -5.34 7.03 10.29
C SER A 197 -6.80 6.88 10.71
N ALA A 198 -7.75 7.35 9.91
CA ALA A 198 -9.17 7.14 10.18
C ALA A 198 -9.52 5.64 10.24
N ARG A 199 -10.15 5.22 11.34
CA ARG A 199 -10.61 3.83 11.59
C ARG A 199 -12.03 3.82 12.15
N PHE A 200 -12.95 4.44 11.43
CA PHE A 200 -14.37 4.49 11.82
C PHE A 200 -15.09 3.19 11.50
N GLU A 201 -16.08 2.88 12.33
CA GLU A 201 -16.85 1.64 12.25
C GLU A 201 -17.66 1.48 10.95
N ARG A 202 -18.16 2.59 10.42
CA ARG A 202 -18.91 2.62 9.17
C ARG A 202 -18.07 2.29 7.94
N ILE A 203 -16.74 2.48 8.00
CA ILE A 203 -15.86 2.20 6.86
C ILE A 203 -15.42 0.74 6.90
N LYS A 204 -16.23 -0.11 6.26
CA LYS A 204 -16.04 -1.57 6.16
C LYS A 204 -15.32 -1.95 4.86
N VAL A 205 -14.62 -3.09 4.89
CA VAL A 205 -13.90 -3.66 3.75
C VAL A 205 -14.66 -4.88 3.26
N HIS A 206 -15.52 -4.71 2.25
CA HIS A 206 -16.35 -5.77 1.67
C HIS A 206 -16.89 -5.42 0.29
N THR A 207 -17.26 -6.41 -0.53
CA THR A 207 -18.12 -6.15 -1.69
C THR A 207 -19.58 -6.07 -1.23
N GLU A 208 -20.29 -4.99 -1.60
CA GLU A 208 -21.70 -4.81 -1.23
C GLU A 208 -22.55 -5.98 -1.74
N PRO A 209 -23.57 -6.44 -0.98
CA PRO A 209 -24.36 -7.61 -1.34
C PRO A 209 -25.03 -7.52 -2.72
N GLU A 210 -25.39 -6.33 -3.17
CA GLU A 210 -25.98 -6.09 -4.50
C GLU A 210 -24.99 -6.33 -5.63
N LEU A 211 -23.72 -5.93 -5.46
CA LEU A 211 -22.69 -6.05 -6.47
C LEU A 211 -22.04 -7.43 -6.49
N ARG A 212 -21.94 -8.07 -5.32
CA ARG A 212 -21.23 -9.35 -5.13
C ARG A 212 -21.61 -10.45 -6.13
N PRO A 213 -22.89 -10.66 -6.51
CA PRO A 213 -23.27 -11.65 -7.52
C PRO A 213 -22.62 -11.44 -8.90
N PHE A 214 -22.18 -10.21 -9.19
CA PHE A 214 -21.56 -9.80 -10.46
C PHE A 214 -20.03 -9.86 -10.45
N LEU A 215 -19.38 -10.23 -9.34
CA LEU A 215 -17.93 -10.46 -9.30
C LEU A 215 -17.42 -11.47 -10.36
N PRO A 216 -18.15 -12.55 -10.70
CA PRO A 216 -17.77 -13.43 -11.80
C PRO A 216 -17.75 -12.73 -13.17
N GLU A 217 -18.75 -11.88 -13.43
CA GLU A 217 -18.82 -11.08 -14.65
C GLU A 217 -17.70 -10.04 -14.69
N ILE A 218 -17.43 -9.34 -13.58
CA ILE A 218 -16.27 -8.44 -13.45
C ILE A 218 -14.96 -9.20 -13.71
N GLY A 219 -14.83 -10.43 -13.21
CA GLY A 219 -13.68 -11.30 -13.43
C GLY A 219 -13.43 -11.60 -14.92
N MET A 220 -14.49 -11.79 -15.71
CA MET A 220 -14.36 -11.98 -17.16
C MET A 220 -13.83 -10.74 -17.89
N GLU A 221 -14.15 -9.55 -17.38
CA GLU A 221 -13.75 -8.26 -17.97
C GLU A 221 -12.29 -7.86 -17.66
N VAL A 222 -11.56 -8.63 -16.84
CA VAL A 222 -10.20 -8.29 -16.41
C VAL A 222 -9.19 -9.40 -16.64
N ASP A 223 -7.94 -9.02 -16.80
CA ASP A 223 -6.78 -9.90 -16.89
C ASP A 223 -6.13 -10.16 -15.51
N GLY A 224 -6.33 -9.24 -14.55
CA GLY A 224 -5.83 -9.38 -13.19
C GLY A 224 -6.58 -8.52 -12.19
N ALA A 225 -6.43 -8.85 -10.90
CA ALA A 225 -6.99 -8.11 -9.79
C ALA A 225 -5.90 -7.73 -8.78
N ILE A 226 -5.90 -6.49 -8.29
CA ILE A 226 -5.00 -6.01 -7.23
C ILE A 226 -5.84 -5.66 -5.99
N LEU A 227 -5.70 -6.46 -4.94
CA LEU A 227 -6.48 -6.37 -3.72
C LEU A 227 -5.64 -5.85 -2.56
N SER A 228 -6.21 -4.94 -1.75
CA SER A 228 -5.64 -4.46 -0.50
C SER A 228 -6.73 -3.84 0.39
N GLY A 229 -6.34 -3.25 1.50
CA GLY A 229 -7.23 -2.57 2.44
C GLY A 229 -7.65 -3.41 3.64
N TYR A 230 -7.25 -4.68 3.71
CA TYR A 230 -7.57 -5.60 4.81
C TYR A 230 -6.99 -5.16 6.16
N GLN A 231 -5.96 -4.30 6.17
CA GLN A 231 -5.47 -3.59 7.36
C GLN A 231 -6.50 -2.64 7.99
N GLY A 232 -7.61 -2.36 7.30
CA GLY A 232 -8.75 -1.60 7.79
C GLY A 232 -9.80 -2.43 8.53
N ILE A 233 -9.72 -3.76 8.50
CA ILE A 233 -10.67 -4.63 9.20
C ILE A 233 -10.49 -4.49 10.72
N LYS A 234 -11.58 -4.44 11.47
CA LYS A 234 -11.57 -4.48 12.94
C LYS A 234 -11.77 -5.92 13.43
N LEU A 235 -11.21 -6.24 14.60
CA LEU A 235 -11.45 -7.54 15.24
C LEU A 235 -12.91 -7.72 15.63
N ARG A 236 -13.59 -6.66 16.05
CA ARG A 236 -15.00 -6.63 16.44
C ARG A 236 -15.66 -5.35 15.95
N TYR A 237 -16.95 -5.47 15.61
CA TYR A 237 -17.84 -4.37 15.23
C TYR A 237 -19.05 -4.36 16.18
N SER A 238 -19.67 -3.19 16.36
CA SER A 238 -20.83 -2.96 17.20
C SER A 238 -22.09 -3.68 16.71
N ASP A 239 -22.17 -3.99 15.41
CA ASP A 239 -23.23 -4.80 14.81
C ASP A 239 -23.05 -6.32 15.05
N GLY A 240 -22.14 -6.72 15.94
CA GLY A 240 -21.87 -8.11 16.30
C GLY A 240 -20.99 -8.88 15.30
N LYS A 241 -20.63 -8.28 14.16
CA LYS A 241 -19.68 -8.88 13.21
C LYS A 241 -18.24 -8.78 13.73
N ASP A 242 -17.37 -9.61 13.16
CA ASP A 242 -15.96 -9.68 13.53
C ASP A 242 -15.06 -9.75 12.28
N ALA A 243 -13.75 -9.79 12.51
CA ALA A 243 -12.79 -9.95 11.42
C ALA A 243 -13.02 -11.22 10.59
N ASN A 244 -13.46 -12.33 11.21
CA ASN A 244 -13.67 -13.58 10.51
C ASN A 244 -14.82 -13.48 9.50
N TYR A 245 -15.89 -12.75 9.83
CA TYR A 245 -16.99 -12.47 8.92
C TYR A 245 -16.49 -11.80 7.64
N TYR A 246 -15.76 -10.68 7.75
CA TYR A 246 -15.27 -9.93 6.59
C TYR A 246 -14.19 -10.70 5.81
N LEU A 247 -13.33 -11.45 6.50
CA LEU A 247 -12.34 -12.30 5.83
C LEU A 247 -12.99 -13.46 5.09
N LYS A 248 -14.06 -14.06 5.64
CA LYS A 248 -14.85 -15.06 4.89
C LYS A 248 -15.42 -14.45 3.61
N LYS A 249 -15.92 -13.21 3.68
CA LYS A 249 -16.43 -12.49 2.51
C LYS A 249 -15.34 -12.17 1.49
N ALA A 250 -14.16 -11.74 1.93
CA ALA A 250 -13.02 -11.50 1.05
C ALA A 250 -12.55 -12.78 0.32
N LYS A 251 -12.51 -13.94 1.01
CA LYS A 251 -12.21 -15.23 0.37
C LYS A 251 -13.19 -15.58 -0.73
N GLU A 252 -14.47 -15.47 -0.41
CA GLU A 252 -15.56 -15.66 -1.37
C GLU A 252 -15.44 -14.68 -2.56
N ASP A 253 -15.03 -13.43 -2.34
CA ASP A 253 -14.84 -12.45 -3.42
C ASP A 253 -13.70 -12.85 -4.37
N ILE A 254 -12.57 -13.32 -3.82
CA ILE A 254 -11.45 -13.83 -4.62
C ILE A 254 -11.89 -15.04 -5.45
N MET A 255 -12.62 -15.98 -4.85
CA MET A 255 -13.14 -17.16 -5.57
C MET A 255 -14.15 -16.77 -6.66
N LEU A 256 -15.01 -15.78 -6.41
CA LEU A 256 -15.98 -15.31 -7.40
C LEU A 256 -15.32 -14.61 -8.58
N LEU A 257 -14.31 -13.75 -8.33
CA LEU A 257 -13.52 -13.10 -9.39
C LEU A 257 -12.82 -14.13 -10.29
N LYS A 258 -12.39 -15.26 -9.73
CA LYS A 258 -11.70 -16.34 -10.47
C LYS A 258 -12.66 -17.39 -11.07
N ARG A 259 -13.98 -17.21 -10.94
CA ARG A 259 -14.95 -18.28 -11.20
C ARG A 259 -15.06 -18.67 -12.67
N GLU A 260 -15.21 -17.69 -13.56
CA GLU A 260 -15.41 -17.92 -15.00
C GLU A 260 -14.10 -17.84 -15.79
N LYS A 261 -13.09 -17.16 -15.24
CA LYS A 261 -11.77 -16.95 -15.82
C LYS A 261 -10.73 -17.05 -14.72
N ASN A 262 -9.57 -17.65 -15.01
CA ASN A 262 -8.46 -17.74 -14.05
C ASN A 262 -7.73 -16.39 -13.87
N VAL A 263 -8.44 -15.37 -13.37
CA VAL A 263 -7.90 -14.05 -13.10
C VAL A 263 -6.76 -14.16 -12.09
N LYS A 264 -5.58 -13.65 -12.44
CA LYS A 264 -4.46 -13.58 -11.50
C LYS A 264 -4.73 -12.50 -10.46
N VAL A 265 -4.57 -12.83 -9.19
CA VAL A 265 -4.86 -11.95 -8.06
C VAL A 265 -3.56 -11.62 -7.32
N HIS A 266 -3.28 -10.32 -7.20
CA HIS A 266 -2.21 -9.78 -6.38
C HIS A 266 -2.77 -9.20 -5.08
N LEU A 267 -2.17 -9.55 -3.96
CA LEU A 267 -2.44 -8.95 -2.66
C LEU A 267 -1.31 -7.99 -2.30
N GLU A 268 -1.58 -6.69 -2.31
CA GLU A 268 -0.63 -5.71 -1.76
C GLU A 268 -0.81 -5.70 -0.24
N PHE A 269 0.17 -6.25 0.46
CA PHE A 269 0.18 -6.27 1.91
C PHE A 269 0.43 -4.87 2.46
N ALA A 270 0.03 -4.67 3.70
CA ALA A 270 0.22 -3.41 4.39
C ALA A 270 0.52 -3.69 5.86
N SER A 271 1.13 -2.73 6.55
CA SER A 271 1.37 -2.82 7.98
C SER A 271 0.06 -3.00 8.77
N ILE A 272 -0.14 -4.21 9.32
CA ILE A 272 -1.22 -4.54 10.25
C ILE A 272 -0.63 -4.58 11.65
N GLN A 273 -0.90 -3.58 12.49
CA GLN A 273 -0.34 -3.50 13.85
C GLN A 273 -0.83 -4.62 14.77
N ASN A 274 -2.12 -4.97 14.68
CA ASN A 274 -2.71 -6.02 15.51
C ASN A 274 -2.27 -7.42 15.03
N ARG A 275 -1.52 -8.15 15.86
CA ARG A 275 -0.97 -9.47 15.54
C ARG A 275 -2.05 -10.51 15.25
N GLU A 276 -3.18 -10.47 15.95
CA GLU A 276 -4.29 -11.40 15.72
C GLU A 276 -4.90 -11.18 14.34
N LEU A 277 -5.24 -9.92 14.01
CA LEU A 277 -5.77 -9.57 12.70
C LEU A 277 -4.77 -9.94 11.60
N ARG A 278 -3.49 -9.65 11.79
CA ARG A 278 -2.43 -9.99 10.83
C ARG A 278 -2.41 -11.48 10.53
N LYS A 279 -2.42 -12.34 11.57
CA LYS A 279 -2.53 -13.80 11.41
C LYS A 279 -3.77 -14.18 10.61
N LYS A 280 -4.93 -13.62 10.97
CA LYS A 280 -6.19 -13.91 10.29
C LYS A 280 -6.14 -13.55 8.80
N VAL A 281 -5.57 -12.40 8.45
CA VAL A 281 -5.40 -11.97 7.04
C VAL A 281 -4.50 -12.94 6.29
N ILE A 282 -3.33 -13.28 6.83
CA ILE A 282 -2.36 -14.19 6.19
C ILE A 282 -3.03 -15.54 5.90
N TYR A 283 -3.55 -16.22 6.92
CA TYR A 283 -4.10 -17.57 6.76
C TYR A 283 -5.39 -17.63 5.95
N ASN A 284 -6.16 -16.54 5.85
CA ASN A 284 -7.39 -16.55 5.06
C ASN A 284 -7.15 -16.15 3.60
N LEU A 285 -6.19 -15.27 3.30
CA LEU A 285 -6.09 -14.66 1.97
C LEU A 285 -4.88 -15.14 1.17
N PHE A 286 -3.72 -15.35 1.79
CA PHE A 286 -2.50 -15.70 1.06
C PHE A 286 -2.65 -17.00 0.24
N PRO A 287 -3.27 -18.07 0.77
CA PRO A 287 -3.46 -19.31 0.00
C PRO A 287 -4.42 -19.20 -1.20
N LEU A 288 -5.12 -18.07 -1.38
CA LEU A 288 -6.11 -17.89 -2.45
C LEU A 288 -5.63 -16.93 -3.56
N VAL A 289 -4.52 -16.24 -3.34
CA VAL A 289 -3.96 -15.27 -4.29
C VAL A 289 -2.74 -15.84 -4.99
N ASP A 290 -2.46 -15.36 -6.18
CA ASP A 290 -1.33 -15.83 -6.98
C ASP A 290 -0.06 -15.05 -6.61
N SER A 291 -0.21 -13.76 -6.28
CA SER A 291 0.90 -12.87 -5.97
C SER A 291 0.70 -12.10 -4.66
N VAL A 292 1.79 -11.87 -3.93
CA VAL A 292 1.79 -10.97 -2.76
C VAL A 292 2.95 -9.97 -2.87
N GLY A 293 2.64 -8.68 -2.68
CA GLY A 293 3.62 -7.60 -2.55
C GLY A 293 3.76 -7.15 -1.09
N MET A 294 4.99 -6.90 -0.64
CA MET A 294 5.27 -6.44 0.72
C MET A 294 6.63 -5.73 0.85
N ASP A 295 6.79 -4.96 1.92
CA ASP A 295 8.07 -4.37 2.30
C ASP A 295 8.93 -5.26 3.23
N GLU A 296 10.16 -4.83 3.55
CA GLU A 296 11.08 -5.57 4.42
C GLU A 296 10.58 -5.71 5.88
N SER A 297 9.86 -4.73 6.40
CA SER A 297 9.31 -4.81 7.75
C SER A 297 8.14 -5.78 7.81
N GLU A 298 7.35 -5.83 6.74
CA GLU A 298 6.17 -6.67 6.59
C GLU A 298 6.53 -8.15 6.51
N ILE A 299 7.55 -8.55 5.74
CA ILE A 299 8.00 -9.95 5.72
C ILE A 299 8.40 -10.44 7.11
N ALA A 300 9.16 -9.64 7.87
CA ALA A 300 9.54 -10.02 9.23
C ALA A 300 8.31 -10.17 10.14
N HIS A 301 7.36 -9.25 10.01
CA HIS A 301 6.08 -9.27 10.70
C HIS A 301 5.18 -10.46 10.36
N ILE A 302 5.20 -10.92 9.11
CA ILE A 302 4.48 -12.12 8.64
C ILE A 302 5.17 -13.37 9.20
N LEU A 303 6.49 -13.49 9.07
CA LEU A 303 7.27 -14.61 9.61
C LEU A 303 7.07 -14.78 11.12
N ASN A 304 7.04 -13.69 11.89
CA ASN A 304 6.71 -13.72 13.31
C ASN A 304 5.30 -14.27 13.58
N ALA A 305 4.33 -13.91 12.74
CA ALA A 305 2.95 -14.37 12.85
C ALA A 305 2.83 -15.88 12.56
N LEU A 306 3.67 -16.41 11.66
CA LEU A 306 3.75 -17.82 11.28
C LEU A 306 4.62 -18.67 12.24
N GLY A 307 5.26 -18.05 13.24
CA GLY A 307 6.06 -18.76 14.24
C GLY A 307 7.58 -18.73 14.01
N TYR A 308 8.04 -18.09 12.93
CA TYR A 308 9.46 -17.90 12.62
C TYR A 308 10.06 -16.67 13.32
N SER A 309 9.87 -16.57 14.65
CA SER A 309 10.29 -15.40 15.45
C SER A 309 11.78 -15.11 15.33
N LYS A 310 12.64 -16.14 15.42
CA LYS A 310 14.10 -15.97 15.30
C LYS A 310 14.54 -15.39 13.95
N LEU A 311 13.88 -15.76 12.86
CA LEU A 311 14.18 -15.23 11.53
C LEU A 311 13.65 -13.79 11.38
N SER A 312 12.43 -13.54 11.87
CA SER A 312 11.87 -12.18 11.97
C SER A 312 12.83 -11.25 12.71
N ASP A 313 13.32 -11.63 13.88
CA ASP A 313 14.22 -10.81 14.69
C ASP A 313 15.54 -10.54 13.97
N ARG A 314 16.08 -11.52 13.25
CA ARG A 314 17.28 -11.35 12.41
C ARG A 314 17.06 -10.36 11.27
N ILE A 315 15.92 -10.43 10.58
CA ILE A 315 15.59 -9.49 9.50
C ILE A 315 15.49 -8.07 10.08
N PHE A 316 14.81 -7.87 11.20
CA PHE A 316 14.72 -6.56 11.87
C PHE A 316 16.06 -6.03 12.39
N THR A 317 16.94 -6.92 12.86
CA THR A 317 18.20 -6.52 13.51
C THR A 317 19.31 -6.27 12.51
N TYR A 318 19.38 -7.08 11.45
CA TYR A 318 20.54 -7.11 10.55
C TYR A 318 20.22 -6.76 9.10
N ASN A 319 18.94 -6.75 8.69
CA ASN A 319 18.49 -6.42 7.33
C ASN A 319 19.32 -7.13 6.22
N ARG A 320 19.61 -8.43 6.43
CA ARG A 320 20.43 -9.23 5.50
C ARG A 320 19.57 -9.73 4.36
N ILE A 321 20.01 -9.51 3.12
CA ILE A 321 19.37 -10.07 1.91
C ILE A 321 19.22 -11.60 2.02
N GLU A 322 20.20 -12.30 2.61
CA GLU A 322 20.12 -13.75 2.87
C GLU A 322 18.88 -14.12 3.70
N ASP A 323 18.57 -13.34 4.74
CA ASP A 323 17.47 -13.62 5.65
C ASP A 323 16.12 -13.30 4.99
N THR A 324 16.07 -12.23 4.18
CA THR A 324 14.90 -11.89 3.37
C THR A 324 14.62 -12.96 2.30
N VAL A 325 15.65 -13.48 1.62
CA VAL A 325 15.50 -14.58 0.64
C VAL A 325 15.01 -15.85 1.35
N LEU A 326 15.60 -16.21 2.49
CA LEU A 326 15.16 -17.37 3.27
C LEU A 326 13.70 -17.21 3.72
N GLY A 327 13.34 -16.04 4.23
CA GLY A 327 11.98 -15.71 4.63
C GLY A 327 11.00 -15.82 3.48
N GLY A 328 11.34 -15.28 2.31
CA GLY A 328 10.45 -15.31 1.15
C GLY A 328 10.26 -16.73 0.59
N LYS A 329 11.28 -17.58 0.68
CA LYS A 329 11.15 -19.02 0.36
C LYS A 329 10.19 -19.74 1.31
N ILE A 330 10.27 -19.46 2.61
CA ILE A 330 9.32 -20.02 3.58
C ILE A 330 7.89 -19.58 3.21
N LEU A 331 7.69 -18.30 2.89
CA LEU A 331 6.37 -17.78 2.56
C LEU A 331 5.79 -18.37 1.27
N ILE A 332 6.60 -18.49 0.21
CA ILE A 332 6.10 -19.04 -1.05
C ILE A 332 5.67 -20.51 -0.88
N ASP A 333 6.43 -21.30 -0.12
CA ASP A 333 6.12 -22.69 0.18
C ASP A 333 4.88 -22.84 1.08
N GLU A 334 4.83 -22.13 2.22
CA GLU A 334 3.75 -22.28 3.20
C GLU A 334 2.40 -21.78 2.68
N MET A 335 2.44 -20.82 1.76
CA MET A 335 1.25 -20.15 1.24
C MET A 335 0.91 -20.55 -0.19
N ASN A 336 1.73 -21.39 -0.83
CA ASN A 336 1.57 -21.85 -2.21
C ASN A 336 1.34 -20.70 -3.20
N LEU A 337 2.18 -19.66 -3.10
CA LEU A 337 2.11 -18.49 -3.96
C LEU A 337 2.82 -18.75 -5.29
N GLU A 338 2.31 -18.20 -6.39
CA GLU A 338 2.98 -18.25 -7.69
C GLU A 338 4.21 -17.32 -7.71
N ILE A 339 4.07 -16.14 -7.09
CA ILE A 339 5.13 -15.13 -7.05
C ILE A 339 5.04 -14.23 -5.82
N LEU A 340 6.12 -14.19 -5.05
CA LEU A 340 6.30 -13.26 -3.95
C LEU A 340 7.17 -12.08 -4.39
N GLN A 341 6.68 -10.87 -4.15
CA GLN A 341 7.35 -9.61 -4.44
C GLN A 341 7.74 -8.93 -3.13
N ILE A 342 9.02 -8.61 -2.97
CA ILE A 342 9.53 -7.85 -1.82
C ILE A 342 10.20 -6.58 -2.31
N HIS A 343 9.77 -5.43 -1.83
CA HIS A 343 10.37 -4.14 -2.18
C HIS A 343 10.97 -3.46 -0.94
N THR A 344 12.16 -2.91 -1.11
CA THR A 344 12.84 -2.11 -0.11
C THR A 344 13.24 -0.78 -0.74
N ILE A 345 13.78 0.14 0.05
CA ILE A 345 14.33 1.38 -0.51
C ILE A 345 15.51 1.12 -1.47
N TYR A 346 16.26 0.03 -1.31
CA TYR A 346 17.50 -0.24 -2.06
C TYR A 346 17.39 -1.32 -3.13
N TYR A 347 16.43 -2.24 -3.01
CA TYR A 347 16.26 -3.32 -3.97
C TYR A 347 14.80 -3.77 -4.03
N ILE A 348 14.43 -4.36 -5.16
CA ILE A 348 13.19 -5.11 -5.35
C ILE A 348 13.54 -6.54 -5.75
N MET A 349 12.76 -7.50 -5.25
CA MET A 349 12.99 -8.92 -5.44
C MET A 349 11.70 -9.65 -5.82
N TYR A 350 11.83 -10.62 -6.71
CA TYR A 350 10.87 -11.69 -6.93
C TYR A 350 11.41 -13.02 -6.45
N ILE A 351 10.54 -13.82 -5.84
CA ILE A 351 10.76 -15.23 -5.54
C ILE A 351 9.59 -16.00 -6.18
N THR A 352 9.92 -17.02 -6.96
CA THR A 352 8.96 -17.92 -7.60
C THR A 352 9.45 -19.37 -7.47
N HIS A 353 8.58 -20.34 -7.64
CA HIS A 353 8.99 -21.73 -7.88
C HIS A 353 9.59 -21.89 -9.28
N THR A 354 10.40 -22.94 -9.50
CA THR A 354 11.06 -23.17 -10.81
C THR A 354 10.12 -23.51 -11.95
N ASP A 355 8.90 -23.91 -11.66
CA ASP A 355 7.82 -24.18 -12.63
C ASP A 355 7.10 -22.91 -13.10
N ASN A 356 7.43 -21.73 -12.52
CA ASN A 356 6.93 -20.46 -13.05
C ASN A 356 7.26 -20.34 -14.55
N PRO A 357 6.32 -19.92 -15.40
CA PRO A 357 6.53 -19.89 -16.85
C PRO A 357 7.52 -18.80 -17.32
N LEU A 358 7.81 -17.80 -16.48
CA LEU A 358 8.72 -16.70 -16.82
C LEU A 358 10.16 -16.98 -16.38
N SER A 359 11.09 -16.82 -17.32
CA SER A 359 12.53 -16.92 -17.06
C SER A 359 13.01 -15.83 -16.09
N GLU A 360 14.18 -16.02 -15.47
CA GLU A 360 14.79 -15.00 -14.61
C GLU A 360 14.99 -13.66 -15.33
N GLU A 361 15.25 -13.68 -16.63
CA GLU A 361 15.41 -12.47 -17.45
C GLU A 361 14.07 -11.74 -17.67
N GLU A 362 12.98 -12.47 -17.84
CA GLU A 362 11.63 -11.90 -17.94
C GLU A 362 11.17 -11.31 -16.60
N LEU A 363 11.39 -12.04 -15.51
CA LEU A 363 11.16 -11.55 -14.15
C LEU A 363 11.99 -10.28 -13.87
N ARG A 364 13.26 -10.24 -14.30
CA ARG A 364 14.13 -9.06 -14.19
C ARG A 364 13.54 -7.86 -14.92
N LYS A 365 13.09 -8.03 -16.16
CA LYS A 365 12.47 -6.95 -16.95
C LYS A 365 11.23 -6.37 -16.28
N SER A 366 10.41 -7.21 -15.64
CA SER A 366 9.26 -6.78 -14.85
C SER A 366 9.68 -5.90 -13.67
N LEU A 367 10.70 -6.31 -12.92
CA LEU A 367 11.24 -5.51 -11.81
C LEU A 367 11.86 -4.18 -12.30
N GLU A 368 12.54 -4.18 -13.44
CA GLU A 368 13.13 -2.97 -14.03
C GLU A 368 12.07 -1.94 -14.41
N LEU A 369 10.94 -2.40 -14.96
CA LEU A 369 9.80 -1.55 -15.25
C LEU A 369 9.20 -0.99 -13.96
N ALA A 370 8.99 -1.85 -12.96
CA ALA A 370 8.44 -1.45 -11.67
C ALA A 370 9.27 -0.34 -11.02
N THR A 371 10.60 -0.50 -10.97
CA THR A 371 11.46 0.50 -10.33
C THR A 371 11.55 1.79 -11.14
N ALA A 372 11.50 1.74 -12.47
CA ALA A 372 11.43 2.95 -13.27
C ALA A 372 10.10 3.70 -13.07
N LEU A 373 8.95 3.02 -12.94
CA LEU A 373 7.69 3.66 -12.57
C LEU A 373 7.76 4.32 -11.18
N ALA A 374 8.28 3.61 -10.18
CA ALA A 374 8.46 4.17 -8.85
C ALA A 374 9.37 5.41 -8.86
N ALA A 375 10.46 5.38 -9.63
CA ALA A 375 11.38 6.52 -9.78
C ALA A 375 10.72 7.71 -10.51
N ALA A 376 9.91 7.45 -11.54
CA ALA A 376 9.15 8.49 -12.23
C ALA A 376 8.18 9.18 -11.27
N ARG A 377 7.39 8.41 -10.51
CA ARG A 377 6.48 8.95 -9.49
C ARG A 377 7.23 9.70 -8.39
N ALA A 378 8.34 9.18 -7.90
CA ALA A 378 9.15 9.87 -6.89
C ALA A 378 9.65 11.23 -7.40
N SER A 379 10.04 11.30 -8.67
CA SER A 379 10.58 12.52 -9.30
C SER A 379 9.51 13.55 -9.64
N LEU A 380 8.30 13.10 -10.02
CA LEU A 380 7.22 13.97 -10.50
C LEU A 380 6.13 14.23 -9.45
N GLY A 381 6.11 13.46 -8.37
CA GLY A 381 5.02 13.40 -7.39
C GLY A 381 3.85 12.52 -7.84
N GLU A 382 3.49 12.61 -9.12
CA GLU A 382 2.41 11.86 -9.75
C GLU A 382 2.76 11.51 -11.21
N ILE A 383 2.32 10.33 -11.67
CA ILE A 383 2.39 9.93 -13.08
C ILE A 383 1.09 10.34 -13.74
N LYS A 384 1.18 11.14 -14.81
CA LYS A 384 0.02 11.71 -15.53
C LYS A 384 -0.14 11.13 -16.92
N SER A 385 0.89 10.52 -17.49
CA SER A 385 0.86 9.89 -18.81
C SER A 385 1.85 8.72 -18.92
N PRO A 386 1.72 7.84 -19.92
CA PRO A 386 2.73 6.81 -20.21
C PRO A 386 4.12 7.39 -20.48
N GLU A 387 4.19 8.60 -21.05
CA GLU A 387 5.44 9.28 -21.40
C GLU A 387 6.32 9.58 -20.17
N ASP A 388 5.69 9.83 -19.01
CA ASP A 388 6.35 10.11 -17.73
C ASP A 388 7.26 8.97 -17.26
N TYR A 389 7.00 7.74 -17.71
CA TYR A 389 7.87 6.59 -17.45
C TYR A 389 9.32 6.85 -17.88
N ARG A 390 9.54 7.65 -18.93
CA ARG A 390 10.90 8.02 -19.38
C ARG A 390 11.67 8.85 -18.34
N VAL A 391 10.98 9.59 -17.47
CA VAL A 391 11.63 10.31 -16.36
C VAL A 391 12.29 9.31 -15.42
N GLY A 392 11.58 8.23 -15.07
CA GLY A 392 12.11 7.16 -14.25
C GLY A 392 13.30 6.42 -14.85
N LEU A 393 13.31 6.23 -16.17
CA LEU A 393 14.45 5.62 -16.88
C LEU A 393 15.75 6.43 -16.80
N LYS A 394 15.64 7.76 -16.62
CA LYS A 394 16.80 8.66 -16.44
C LYS A 394 17.39 8.60 -15.03
N VAL A 395 16.63 8.10 -14.04
CA VAL A 395 17.12 7.95 -12.66
C VAL A 395 18.04 6.72 -12.62
N PRO A 396 19.31 6.86 -12.22
CA PRO A 396 20.22 5.71 -12.15
C PRO A 396 19.78 4.71 -11.07
N TYR A 397 20.24 3.47 -11.19
CA TYR A 397 20.19 2.56 -10.05
C TYR A 397 20.98 3.15 -8.87
N ASN A 398 20.52 2.89 -7.65
CA ASN A 398 21.16 3.43 -6.46
C ASN A 398 22.61 2.95 -6.28
N GLU A 399 23.38 3.70 -5.50
CA GLU A 399 24.80 3.48 -5.24
C GLU A 399 25.10 2.15 -4.53
N ARG A 400 24.09 1.48 -3.96
CA ARG A 400 24.22 0.16 -3.33
C ARG A 400 24.02 -1.00 -4.30
N GLY A 401 23.88 -0.75 -5.59
CA GLY A 401 23.62 -1.80 -6.59
C GLY A 401 24.64 -2.93 -6.61
N GLU A 402 25.94 -2.61 -6.56
CA GLU A 402 27.00 -3.64 -6.51
C GLU A 402 26.99 -4.39 -5.18
N TYR A 403 26.69 -3.71 -4.07
CA TYR A 403 26.52 -4.35 -2.77
C TYR A 403 25.36 -5.36 -2.78
N VAL A 404 24.20 -4.95 -3.31
CA VAL A 404 23.01 -5.81 -3.45
C VAL A 404 23.34 -7.06 -4.25
N LYS A 405 24.01 -6.91 -5.41
CA LYS A 405 24.44 -8.04 -6.24
C LYS A 405 25.38 -8.99 -5.48
N LEU A 406 26.42 -8.45 -4.85
CA LEU A 406 27.39 -9.27 -4.11
C LEU A 406 26.74 -10.04 -2.96
N ARG A 407 25.91 -9.37 -2.15
CA ARG A 407 25.19 -10.02 -1.04
C ARG A 407 24.20 -11.07 -1.54
N PHE A 408 23.59 -10.86 -2.70
CA PHE A 408 22.70 -11.85 -3.30
C PHE A 408 23.45 -13.09 -3.81
N GLU A 409 24.61 -12.93 -4.45
CA GLU A 409 25.45 -14.06 -4.84
C GLU A 409 25.92 -14.87 -3.63
N GLU A 410 26.28 -14.20 -2.53
CA GLU A 410 26.58 -14.87 -1.26
C GLU A 410 25.38 -15.64 -0.71
N ALA A 411 24.18 -15.04 -0.74
CA ALA A 411 22.95 -15.69 -0.31
C ALA A 411 22.64 -16.94 -1.14
N LYS A 412 22.79 -16.88 -2.48
CA LYS A 412 22.58 -18.05 -3.36
C LYS A 412 23.54 -19.20 -3.08
N ARG A 413 24.78 -18.91 -2.64
CA ARG A 413 25.76 -19.95 -2.27
C ARG A 413 25.45 -20.60 -0.93
N ARG A 414 24.85 -19.84 0.00
CA ARG A 414 24.51 -20.31 1.36
C ARG A 414 23.15 -20.99 1.45
N LEU A 415 22.20 -20.57 0.62
CA LEU A 415 20.84 -21.07 0.62
C LEU A 415 20.63 -22.06 -0.53
N ARG A 416 19.98 -23.19 -0.24
CA ARG A 416 19.44 -24.07 -1.29
C ARG A 416 18.37 -23.30 -2.06
N THR A 417 18.64 -22.97 -3.31
CA THR A 417 17.74 -22.19 -4.19
C THR A 417 17.30 -22.98 -5.43
N LYS A 418 17.68 -24.25 -5.57
CA LYS A 418 17.40 -25.07 -6.77
C LYS A 418 15.91 -25.21 -7.12
N GLU A 419 15.01 -25.09 -6.14
CA GLU A 419 13.55 -25.19 -6.31
C GLU A 419 12.88 -23.83 -6.62
N TYR A 420 13.67 -22.75 -6.70
CA TYR A 420 13.16 -21.40 -6.84
C TYR A 420 13.89 -20.64 -7.95
N ARG A 421 13.21 -19.67 -8.57
CA ARG A 421 13.86 -18.57 -9.28
C ARG A 421 13.78 -17.34 -8.39
N VAL A 422 14.95 -16.79 -8.06
CA VAL A 422 15.06 -15.59 -7.24
C VAL A 422 15.74 -14.52 -8.06
N VAL A 423 15.04 -13.41 -8.29
CA VAL A 423 15.55 -12.29 -9.07
C VAL A 423 15.53 -11.05 -8.21
N ILE A 424 16.68 -10.41 -8.07
CA ILE A 424 16.85 -9.15 -7.35
C ILE A 424 17.47 -8.11 -8.27
N ILE A 425 16.99 -6.87 -8.17
CA ILE A 425 17.63 -5.70 -8.79
C ILE A 425 17.69 -4.55 -7.79
N PRO A 426 18.70 -3.67 -7.90
CA PRO A 426 18.66 -2.40 -7.19
C PRO A 426 17.49 -1.54 -7.67
N THR A 427 16.96 -0.71 -6.79
CA THR A 427 15.98 0.32 -7.13
C THR A 427 16.63 1.52 -7.79
N ARG A 428 15.87 2.23 -8.63
CA ARG A 428 16.18 3.58 -9.11
C ARG A 428 15.71 4.58 -8.06
N LEU A 429 16.65 5.16 -7.31
CA LEU A 429 16.35 6.01 -6.16
C LEU A 429 16.51 7.48 -6.55
N ALA A 430 15.40 8.23 -6.56
CA ALA A 430 15.44 9.68 -6.75
C ALA A 430 16.05 10.35 -5.51
N GLN A 431 17.09 11.18 -5.69
CA GLN A 431 17.79 11.83 -4.57
C GLN A 431 16.91 12.85 -3.83
N ASN A 432 16.09 13.61 -4.56
CA ASN A 432 15.19 14.61 -4.01
C ASN A 432 13.75 14.31 -4.46
N PRO A 433 13.08 13.32 -3.84
CA PRO A 433 11.74 12.93 -4.25
C PRO A 433 10.73 14.03 -3.89
N VAL A 434 9.84 14.36 -4.82
CA VAL A 434 8.71 15.27 -4.60
C VAL A 434 7.71 14.64 -3.61
N SER A 435 7.55 13.32 -3.66
CA SER A 435 6.68 12.57 -2.75
C SER A 435 7.17 11.13 -2.61
N THR A 436 6.98 10.56 -1.41
CA THR A 436 7.28 9.15 -1.11
C THR A 436 6.04 8.29 -0.85
N VAL A 437 4.86 8.90 -0.76
CA VAL A 437 3.60 8.17 -0.52
C VAL A 437 3.13 7.44 -1.78
N GLY A 438 2.75 6.17 -1.60
CA GLY A 438 2.28 5.28 -2.66
C GLY A 438 3.37 4.76 -3.59
N LEU A 439 4.66 4.89 -3.22
CA LEU A 439 5.75 4.30 -4.00
C LEU A 439 5.75 2.77 -3.95
N GLY A 440 5.42 2.17 -2.81
CA GLY A 440 5.19 0.72 -2.69
C GLY A 440 4.07 0.27 -3.63
N ASP A 441 2.89 0.87 -3.50
CA ASP A 441 1.75 0.60 -4.37
C ASP A 441 2.09 0.72 -5.87
N THR A 442 2.92 1.71 -6.24
CA THR A 442 3.38 1.91 -7.63
C THR A 442 4.32 0.81 -8.10
N ILE A 443 5.27 0.43 -7.24
CA ILE A 443 6.26 -0.60 -7.59
C ILE A 443 5.55 -1.95 -7.71
N SER A 444 4.66 -2.29 -6.79
CA SER A 444 3.89 -3.54 -6.82
C SER A 444 2.95 -3.60 -8.02
N ALA A 445 2.21 -2.52 -8.32
CA ALA A 445 1.34 -2.47 -9.50
C ALA A 445 2.12 -2.57 -10.81
N GLY A 446 3.26 -1.88 -10.93
CA GLY A 446 4.13 -1.97 -12.10
C GLY A 446 4.72 -3.36 -12.29
N ALA A 447 5.19 -3.98 -11.20
CA ALA A 447 5.75 -5.32 -11.21
C ALA A 447 4.67 -6.35 -11.60
N PHE A 448 3.51 -6.30 -10.96
CA PHE A 448 2.43 -7.25 -11.22
C PHE A 448 1.85 -7.11 -12.64
N THR A 449 1.56 -5.90 -13.11
CA THR A 449 0.99 -5.71 -14.46
C THR A 449 1.98 -6.10 -15.57
N SER A 450 3.27 -5.82 -15.40
CA SER A 450 4.28 -6.27 -16.35
C SER A 450 4.51 -7.79 -16.30
N TYR A 451 4.36 -8.41 -15.12
CA TYR A 451 4.34 -9.86 -14.97
C TYR A 451 3.19 -10.49 -15.77
N LEU A 452 1.96 -9.97 -15.62
CA LEU A 452 0.80 -10.43 -16.40
C LEU A 452 1.01 -10.25 -17.91
N ALA A 453 1.59 -9.13 -18.34
CA ALA A 453 1.87 -8.88 -19.75
C ALA A 453 2.81 -9.94 -20.35
N LEU A 454 3.80 -10.37 -19.59
CA LEU A 454 4.74 -11.42 -19.98
C LEU A 454 4.07 -12.80 -20.00
N LEU A 455 3.22 -13.12 -19.02
CA LEU A 455 2.41 -14.34 -19.04
C LEU A 455 1.51 -14.40 -20.27
N LYS A 456 0.80 -13.29 -20.58
CA LYS A 456 -0.08 -13.18 -21.74
C LYS A 456 0.67 -13.41 -23.05
N LYS A 457 1.90 -12.89 -23.17
CA LYS A 457 2.76 -13.10 -24.34
C LYS A 457 3.14 -14.58 -24.54
N LYS A 458 3.14 -15.39 -23.46
CA LYS A 458 3.38 -16.83 -23.51
C LYS A 458 2.11 -17.68 -23.64
N GLY A 459 0.92 -17.09 -23.58
CA GLY A 459 -0.33 -17.84 -23.53
C GLY A 459 -0.61 -18.48 -22.16
N GLU A 460 -0.01 -17.94 -21.10
CA GLU A 460 -0.08 -18.46 -19.71
C GLU A 460 -1.02 -17.62 -18.82
N LEU A 461 -1.86 -16.76 -19.43
CA LEU A 461 -2.80 -15.86 -18.74
C LEU A 461 -4.25 -16.14 -19.10
#